data_AF-A0A0F7SL44-F1
#
_entry.id   AF-A0A0F7SL44-F1
#
_cell.length_a   1.000
_cell.length_b   1.000
_cell.length_c   1.000
_cell.angle_alpha   90.00
_cell.angle_beta   90.00
_cell.angle_gamma   90.00
#
_symmetry.space_group_name_H-M   'P 1'
#
loop_
_entity.id
_entity.type
_entity.pdbx_description
1 polymer ?
#
loop_
_entity_poly.entity_id
_entity_poly.type
_entity_poly.pdbx_seq_one_letter_code
_entity_poly.pdbx_strand_id
1 'polypeptide(L)'
;MHLARTSRLGSLSARSVVVARRPFPLSFPKLVSIRPTRSESTSLPIACSHPIQRSFSTRPPPSVPQLITWPAGSYEIALLVDTRETIAESGMAAFENLQATELNVEKRSLVLGDMLWVAKRTDAKSSSPEDNDEVVLGFVVERKRMDDVVNSTLDGRFRDQKARLRQSGMEHVSYLMEEFESAYDEQRWSTQITSTMTSLQALDKTILKRTMNPDDTLDSLRVLDQTVRSFFENKPLNIIPDSAVTRQTYESLRSNLTTSNPHETYLTTYSTYNKLNKRSRSDLTPPELLSRMLRSIDGISAPKADAIVEVHPTLQLLWKAFEQAEQVEKQDIAASAIAKSQPNPTPSPKSKSKSKSIGSEKKAESVTKTPKKRPAKIRYAKHMLVATVKGVGRRKIGDILSEKVYDLFKSMRYNA
;
A
#
# COMPACT_ATOMS: atom_id res chain seq x y z
N MET A 1 -34.49 -31.74 -70.65
CA MET A 1 -33.63 -30.65 -70.14
C MET A 1 -34.34 -30.07 -68.93
N HIS A 2 -33.87 -30.10 -67.69
CA HIS A 2 -32.55 -29.92 -67.12
C HIS A 2 -32.46 -30.76 -65.82
N LEU A 3 -31.31 -31.41 -65.62
CA LEU A 3 -30.91 -32.06 -64.36
C LEU A 3 -30.50 -30.99 -63.35
N ALA A 4 -30.92 -31.12 -62.09
CA ALA A 4 -30.32 -30.38 -60.97
C ALA A 4 -30.10 -31.31 -59.77
N ARG A 5 -28.83 -31.34 -59.36
CA ARG A 5 -28.21 -32.21 -58.35
C ARG A 5 -28.78 -31.99 -56.95
N THR A 6 -29.03 -33.08 -56.24
CA THR A 6 -29.18 -33.09 -54.78
C THR A 6 -27.80 -33.27 -54.13
N SER A 7 -27.34 -32.27 -53.38
CA SER A 7 -26.15 -32.35 -52.54
C SER A 7 -26.54 -32.80 -51.12
N ARG A 8 -25.97 -33.93 -50.69
CA ARG A 8 -25.97 -34.38 -49.30
C ARG A 8 -25.02 -33.50 -48.49
N LEU A 9 -25.50 -32.93 -47.38
CA LEU A 9 -24.67 -32.45 -46.29
C LEU A 9 -24.99 -33.30 -45.05
N GLY A 10 -23.98 -34.01 -44.57
CA GLY A 10 -24.07 -34.93 -43.45
C GLY A 10 -24.26 -34.21 -42.12
N SER A 11 -25.09 -34.80 -41.26
CA SER A 11 -25.22 -34.42 -39.86
C SER A 11 -23.99 -34.92 -39.08
N LEU A 12 -23.18 -34.00 -38.56
CA LEU A 12 -22.21 -34.32 -37.51
C LEU A 12 -22.88 -34.10 -36.16
N SER A 13 -23.14 -35.21 -35.47
CA SER A 13 -23.62 -35.27 -34.09
C SER A 13 -22.54 -34.73 -33.16
N ALA A 14 -22.83 -33.59 -32.50
CA ALA A 14 -22.03 -33.07 -31.41
C ALA A 14 -22.25 -33.96 -30.17
N ARG A 15 -21.27 -34.80 -29.86
CA ARG A 15 -21.19 -35.50 -28.57
C ARG A 15 -20.90 -34.48 -27.47
N SER A 16 -21.91 -34.23 -26.63
CA SER A 16 -21.76 -33.50 -25.39
C SER A 16 -20.86 -34.30 -24.43
N VAL A 17 -19.67 -33.78 -24.16
CA VAL A 17 -18.80 -34.30 -23.10
C VAL A 17 -19.25 -33.67 -21.79
N VAL A 18 -20.02 -34.42 -21.01
CA VAL A 18 -20.36 -34.07 -19.63
C VAL A 18 -19.09 -34.20 -18.79
N VAL A 19 -18.40 -33.08 -18.56
CA VAL A 19 -17.34 -33.01 -17.55
C VAL A 19 -18.01 -32.90 -16.18
N ALA A 20 -17.98 -33.99 -15.42
CA ALA A 20 -18.52 -34.05 -14.07
C ALA A 20 -17.85 -33.01 -13.16
N ARG A 21 -18.68 -32.11 -12.61
CA ARG A 21 -18.29 -31.15 -11.56
C ARG A 21 -17.90 -31.93 -10.30
N ARG A 22 -16.65 -31.82 -9.87
CA ARG A 22 -16.24 -32.19 -8.51
C ARG A 22 -16.21 -30.91 -7.66
N PRO A 23 -16.91 -30.84 -6.53
CA PRO A 23 -16.73 -29.74 -5.59
C PRO A 23 -15.34 -29.86 -4.96
N PHE A 24 -14.54 -28.80 -5.05
CA PHE A 24 -13.31 -28.66 -4.27
C PHE A 24 -13.69 -28.34 -2.81
N PRO A 25 -13.20 -29.08 -1.81
CA PRO A 25 -13.37 -28.68 -0.43
C PRO A 25 -12.49 -27.47 -0.13
N LEU A 26 -13.10 -26.36 0.30
CA LEU A 26 -12.40 -25.25 0.95
C LEU A 26 -11.98 -25.72 2.36
N SER A 27 -10.91 -26.51 2.42
CA SER A 27 -10.26 -26.90 3.67
C SER A 27 -9.22 -25.86 4.06
N PHE A 28 -9.43 -25.22 5.21
CA PHE A 28 -8.43 -24.36 5.84
C PHE A 28 -7.23 -25.21 6.28
N PRO A 29 -5.98 -24.88 5.87
CA PRO A 29 -4.83 -25.59 6.40
C PRO A 29 -4.65 -25.25 7.89
N LYS A 30 -4.61 -26.28 8.75
CA LYS A 30 -4.15 -26.17 10.13
C LYS A 30 -2.70 -25.66 10.14
N LEU A 31 -2.46 -24.56 10.83
CA LEU A 31 -1.13 -24.02 11.09
C LEU A 31 -0.30 -25.01 11.92
N VAL A 32 0.71 -25.61 11.29
CA VAL A 32 1.77 -26.35 11.98
C VAL A 32 2.82 -25.34 12.43
N SER A 33 3.09 -25.30 13.74
CA SER A 33 4.14 -24.48 14.35
C SER A 33 5.51 -25.04 13.99
N ILE A 34 6.26 -24.33 13.15
CA ILE A 34 7.67 -24.60 12.89
C ILE A 34 8.49 -23.71 13.84
N ARG A 35 9.13 -24.32 14.84
CA ARG A 35 10.11 -23.65 15.72
C ARG A 35 11.40 -23.37 14.94
N PRO A 36 12.01 -22.17 15.03
CA PRO A 36 13.36 -21.95 14.54
C PRO A 36 14.37 -22.55 15.54
N THR A 37 15.28 -23.36 15.01
CA THR A 37 16.45 -23.88 15.72
C THR A 37 17.46 -22.76 16.00
N ARG A 38 17.93 -22.72 17.24
CA ARG A 38 18.92 -21.78 17.79
C ARG A 38 20.32 -22.17 17.29
N SER A 39 20.98 -21.29 16.55
CA SER A 39 22.42 -21.36 16.31
C SER A 39 23.15 -20.36 17.21
N GLU A 40 24.04 -20.90 18.03
CA GLU A 40 24.93 -20.15 18.91
C GLU A 40 26.09 -19.56 18.10
N SER A 41 26.41 -18.29 18.33
CA SER A 41 27.75 -17.75 18.04
C SER A 41 28.09 -16.60 19.01
N THR A 42 28.89 -16.97 20.00
CA THR A 42 30.05 -16.30 20.60
C THR A 42 30.12 -14.77 20.57
N SER A 43 29.87 -14.15 21.74
CA SER A 43 30.19 -12.76 22.06
C SER A 43 31.64 -12.59 22.55
N LEU A 44 32.32 -11.52 22.13
CA LEU A 44 33.50 -10.97 22.83
C LEU A 44 33.08 -9.75 23.67
N PRO A 45 33.68 -9.51 24.85
CA PRO A 45 33.23 -8.48 25.77
C PRO A 45 33.90 -7.14 25.46
N ILE A 46 33.12 -6.06 25.41
CA ILE A 46 33.64 -4.69 25.54
C ILE A 46 32.94 -4.04 26.74
N ALA A 47 33.80 -3.52 27.62
CA ALA A 47 33.52 -3.09 28.97
C ALA A 47 32.48 -1.96 29.06
N CYS A 48 31.67 -2.04 30.12
CA CYS A 48 30.73 -1.03 30.55
C CYS A 48 31.45 0.26 30.99
N SER A 49 30.90 1.40 30.61
CA SER A 49 31.01 2.63 31.39
C SER A 49 29.62 3.27 31.52
N HIS A 50 29.05 3.11 32.71
CA HIS A 50 28.02 3.90 33.41
C HIS A 50 26.84 4.47 32.57
N PRO A 51 25.61 3.94 32.73
CA PRO A 51 24.42 4.56 32.19
C PRO A 51 24.00 5.76 33.05
N ILE A 52 23.81 6.91 32.41
CA ILE A 52 23.01 8.00 32.97
C ILE A 52 21.60 7.45 33.17
N GLN A 53 21.20 7.23 34.43
CA GLN A 53 19.82 6.90 34.79
C GLN A 53 18.90 8.07 34.39
N ARG A 54 18.42 8.06 33.15
CA ARG A 54 17.15 8.69 32.82
C ARG A 54 16.09 7.74 33.32
N SER A 55 15.45 8.11 34.43
CA SER A 55 14.19 7.52 34.87
C SER A 55 13.16 7.71 33.76
N PHE A 56 13.09 6.76 32.84
CA PHE A 56 11.92 6.62 32.00
C PHE A 56 10.78 6.28 32.95
N SER A 57 9.95 7.29 33.24
CA SER A 57 8.62 7.08 33.79
C SER A 57 8.00 5.92 33.01
N THR A 58 7.89 4.76 33.63
CA THR A 58 7.15 3.62 33.11
C THR A 58 5.70 4.06 33.06
N ARG A 59 5.32 4.66 31.93
CA ARG A 59 3.92 4.92 31.61
C ARG A 59 3.25 3.55 31.73
N PRO A 60 2.17 3.42 32.53
CA PRO A 60 1.46 2.15 32.62
C PRO A 60 1.09 1.72 31.20
N PRO A 61 1.09 0.41 30.90
CA PRO A 61 0.59 -0.07 29.61
C PRO A 61 -0.77 0.57 29.36
N PRO A 62 -1.08 1.02 28.13
CA PRO A 62 -2.38 1.58 27.82
C PRO A 62 -3.43 0.60 28.32
N SER A 63 -4.27 1.03 29.27
CA SER A 63 -5.31 0.22 29.86
C SER A 63 -6.15 -0.37 28.72
N VAL A 64 -6.16 -1.70 28.60
CA VAL A 64 -6.98 -2.39 27.62
C VAL A 64 -8.43 -1.95 27.85
N PRO A 65 -9.13 -1.41 26.85
CA PRO A 65 -10.49 -0.94 27.03
C PRO A 65 -11.38 -2.12 27.42
N GLN A 66 -12.34 -1.87 28.31
CA GLN A 66 -13.36 -2.86 28.62
C GLN A 66 -14.24 -3.08 27.38
N LEU A 67 -14.26 -4.30 26.86
CA LEU A 67 -14.99 -4.65 25.66
C LEU A 67 -16.50 -4.70 25.95
N ILE A 68 -17.30 -4.34 24.95
CA ILE A 68 -18.74 -4.54 24.97
C ILE A 68 -19.00 -5.91 24.36
N THR A 69 -19.74 -6.77 25.06
CA THR A 69 -20.04 -8.12 24.59
C THR A 69 -21.51 -8.25 24.23
N TRP A 70 -21.79 -8.70 23.01
CA TRP A 70 -23.13 -9.14 22.63
C TRP A 70 -23.21 -10.67 22.75
N PRO A 71 -24.13 -11.22 23.56
CA PRO A 71 -24.29 -12.67 23.69
C PRO A 71 -24.61 -13.36 22.36
N ALA A 72 -24.25 -14.64 22.25
CA ALA A 72 -24.67 -15.47 21.12
C ALA A 72 -26.21 -15.47 20.99
N GLY A 73 -26.72 -15.29 19.77
CA GLY A 73 -28.15 -15.24 19.49
C GLY A 73 -28.84 -13.90 19.81
N SER A 74 -28.11 -12.90 20.33
CA SER A 74 -28.63 -11.54 20.57
C SER A 74 -28.51 -10.60 19.35
N TYR A 75 -28.19 -11.15 18.18
CA TYR A 75 -28.02 -10.39 16.96
C TYR A 75 -28.41 -11.19 15.72
N GLU A 76 -28.72 -10.48 14.64
CA GLU A 76 -28.96 -11.01 13.31
C GLU A 76 -27.90 -10.49 12.34
N ILE A 77 -27.49 -11.32 11.38
CA ILE A 77 -26.49 -10.95 10.37
C ILE A 77 -27.19 -10.49 9.09
N ALA A 78 -26.82 -9.31 8.61
CA ALA A 78 -27.26 -8.74 7.35
C ALA A 78 -26.05 -8.44 6.43
N LEU A 79 -26.23 -8.65 5.14
CA LEU A 79 -25.29 -8.27 4.08
C LEU A 79 -25.60 -6.86 3.61
N LEU A 80 -24.64 -5.95 3.77
CA LEU A 80 -24.71 -4.61 3.19
C LEU A 80 -24.11 -4.60 1.80
N VAL A 81 -24.83 -4.03 0.83
CA VAL A 81 -24.38 -3.87 -0.56
C VAL A 81 -24.31 -2.38 -0.90
N ASP A 82 -23.20 -1.96 -1.51
CA ASP A 82 -23.02 -0.57 -1.90
C ASP A 82 -24.04 -0.16 -2.98
N THR A 83 -24.70 0.98 -2.76
CA THR A 83 -25.64 1.58 -3.72
C THR A 83 -25.06 1.79 -5.13
N ARG A 84 -23.75 1.97 -5.27
CA ARG A 84 -23.08 2.14 -6.59
C ARG A 84 -23.13 0.86 -7.41
N GLU A 85 -23.11 -0.30 -6.76
CA GLU A 85 -23.18 -1.61 -7.43
C GLU A 85 -24.59 -1.94 -7.96
N THR A 86 -25.61 -1.22 -7.49
CA THR A 86 -27.00 -1.40 -7.97
C THR A 86 -27.38 -0.46 -9.12
N ILE A 87 -26.54 0.53 -9.43
CA ILE A 87 -26.81 1.56 -10.45
C ILE A 87 -26.11 1.23 -11.78
N ALA A 88 -25.04 0.43 -11.75
CA ALA A 88 -24.30 0.11 -12.97
C ALA A 88 -25.10 -0.81 -13.89
N GLU A 89 -25.12 -0.49 -15.19
CA GLU A 89 -25.67 -1.29 -16.30
C GLU A 89 -25.03 -2.71 -16.45
N SER A 90 -24.20 -3.15 -15.50
CA SER A 90 -23.38 -4.36 -15.55
C SER A 90 -24.12 -5.66 -15.13
N GLY A 91 -25.37 -5.85 -15.56
CA GLY A 91 -26.11 -7.11 -15.32
C GLY A 91 -26.59 -7.34 -13.88
N MET A 92 -26.53 -6.33 -13.01
CA MET A 92 -26.87 -6.40 -11.58
C MET A 92 -28.36 -6.14 -11.27
N ALA A 93 -29.23 -6.07 -12.28
CA ALA A 93 -30.70 -6.16 -12.06
C ALA A 93 -31.09 -7.46 -11.32
N ALA A 94 -30.23 -8.49 -11.37
CA ALA A 94 -30.38 -9.71 -10.56
C ALA A 94 -30.40 -9.43 -9.04
N PHE A 95 -29.75 -8.35 -8.57
CA PHE A 95 -29.73 -7.95 -7.16
C PHE A 95 -31.02 -7.24 -6.72
N GLU A 96 -31.82 -6.71 -7.65
CA GLU A 96 -33.19 -6.27 -7.31
C GLU A 96 -34.07 -7.46 -6.90
N ASN A 97 -33.78 -8.65 -7.42
CA ASN A 97 -34.39 -9.91 -7.02
C ASN A 97 -33.69 -10.61 -5.83
N LEU A 98 -32.76 -9.96 -5.11
CA LEU A 98 -32.22 -10.53 -3.86
C LEU A 98 -33.29 -10.71 -2.78
N GLN A 99 -34.40 -9.98 -2.84
CA GLN A 99 -35.55 -10.27 -1.97
C GLN A 99 -36.13 -11.67 -2.21
N ALA A 100 -35.91 -12.27 -3.39
CA ALA A 100 -36.26 -13.66 -3.69
C ALA A 100 -35.15 -14.66 -3.30
N THR A 101 -34.00 -14.19 -2.83
CA THR A 101 -32.93 -15.04 -2.29
C THR A 101 -33.01 -15.10 -0.77
N GLU A 102 -32.54 -16.19 -0.18
CA GLU A 102 -32.49 -16.42 1.28
C GLU A 102 -31.51 -15.47 2.03
N LEU A 103 -30.99 -14.43 1.37
CA LEU A 103 -30.03 -13.50 1.92
C LEU A 103 -30.73 -12.28 2.52
N ASN A 104 -30.47 -11.99 3.80
CA ASN A 104 -30.87 -10.73 4.41
C ASN A 104 -29.96 -9.61 3.89
N VAL A 105 -30.42 -8.87 2.89
CA VAL A 105 -29.62 -7.86 2.17
C VAL A 105 -30.17 -6.45 2.34
N GLU A 106 -29.28 -5.50 2.61
CA GLU A 106 -29.59 -4.09 2.70
C GLU A 106 -28.69 -3.23 1.82
N LYS A 107 -29.29 -2.30 1.08
CA LYS A 107 -28.57 -1.37 0.21
C LYS A 107 -28.18 -0.12 0.99
N ARG A 108 -26.90 0.22 1.02
CA ARG A 108 -26.37 1.43 1.69
C ARG A 108 -25.20 2.03 0.93
N SER A 109 -24.85 3.28 1.21
CA SER A 109 -23.57 3.83 0.73
C SER A 109 -22.46 3.38 1.67
N LEU A 110 -21.51 2.59 1.17
CA LEU A 110 -20.37 2.11 1.95
C LEU A 110 -19.18 3.05 1.76
N VAL A 111 -18.45 3.31 2.84
CA VAL A 111 -17.22 4.13 2.79
C VAL A 111 -16.08 3.43 2.05
N LEU A 112 -16.10 2.09 2.03
CA LEU A 112 -15.06 1.22 1.51
C LEU A 112 -15.58 -0.22 1.36
N GLY A 113 -15.17 -0.90 0.29
CA GLY A 113 -15.71 -2.18 -0.13
C GLY A 113 -17.01 -2.02 -0.92
N ASP A 114 -17.38 -3.09 -1.62
CA ASP A 114 -18.63 -3.13 -2.39
C ASP A 114 -19.72 -3.88 -1.61
N MET A 115 -19.33 -4.87 -0.80
CA MET A 115 -20.24 -5.58 0.08
C MET A 115 -19.54 -5.92 1.41
N LEU A 116 -20.27 -5.91 2.51
CA LEU A 116 -19.75 -6.30 3.83
C LEU A 116 -20.87 -6.82 4.72
N TRP A 117 -20.53 -7.54 5.79
CA TRP A 117 -21.52 -8.06 6.74
C TRP A 117 -21.54 -7.26 8.03
N VAL A 118 -22.75 -7.03 8.53
CA VAL A 118 -23.00 -6.43 9.85
C VAL A 118 -23.86 -7.34 10.71
N ALA A 119 -23.59 -7.33 12.01
CA ALA A 119 -24.49 -7.86 13.03
C ALA A 119 -25.35 -6.73 13.57
N LYS A 120 -26.65 -6.97 13.63
CA LYS A 120 -27.66 -6.04 14.16
C LYS A 120 -28.22 -6.61 15.44
N ARG A 121 -28.26 -5.80 16.48
CA ARG A 121 -28.74 -6.20 17.79
C ARG A 121 -30.25 -6.52 17.76
N THR A 122 -30.66 -7.65 18.36
CA THR A 122 -32.06 -8.13 18.37
C THR A 122 -32.72 -8.10 19.75
N ASP A 123 -31.93 -8.10 20.83
CA ASP A 123 -32.39 -8.17 22.23
C ASP A 123 -32.99 -6.84 22.75
N ALA A 124 -32.65 -5.70 22.14
CA ALA A 124 -33.15 -4.40 22.55
C ALA A 124 -34.22 -3.89 21.58
N LYS A 125 -35.45 -3.67 22.10
CA LYS A 125 -36.42 -2.73 21.54
C LYS A 125 -35.88 -1.30 21.67
N SER A 126 -34.75 -1.02 21.04
CA SER A 126 -34.05 0.27 21.15
C SER A 126 -34.95 1.34 20.54
N SER A 127 -35.39 2.25 21.40
CA SER A 127 -36.25 3.40 21.11
C SER A 127 -35.56 4.50 20.28
N SER A 128 -34.40 4.22 19.70
CA SER A 128 -33.71 5.05 18.71
C SER A 128 -32.79 4.17 17.84
N PRO A 129 -32.99 4.10 16.51
CA PRO A 129 -32.08 3.41 15.61
C PRO A 129 -30.83 4.27 15.42
N GLU A 130 -29.90 4.22 16.37
CA GLU A 130 -28.58 4.80 16.18
C GLU A 130 -27.61 3.74 15.62
N ASP A 131 -26.66 4.16 14.79
CA ASP A 131 -25.59 3.33 14.16
C ASP A 131 -24.73 2.51 15.16
N ASN A 132 -24.97 2.65 16.47
CA ASN A 132 -24.31 1.92 17.55
C ASN A 132 -24.91 0.53 17.79
N ASP A 133 -26.11 0.26 17.27
CA ASP A 133 -26.76 -1.06 17.32
C ASP A 133 -26.35 -1.96 16.15
N GLU A 134 -25.27 -1.59 15.44
CA GLU A 134 -24.71 -2.35 14.33
C GLU A 134 -23.20 -2.52 14.48
N VAL A 135 -22.73 -3.74 14.26
CA VAL A 135 -21.32 -4.13 14.40
C VAL A 135 -20.83 -4.73 13.10
N VAL A 136 -19.68 -4.26 12.61
CA VAL A 136 -19.08 -4.76 11.37
C VAL A 136 -18.33 -6.06 11.65
N LEU A 137 -18.63 -7.12 10.89
CA LEU A 137 -18.15 -8.48 11.18
C LEU A 137 -16.74 -8.80 10.65
N GLY A 138 -16.03 -7.82 10.08
CA GLY A 138 -14.66 -8.01 9.60
C GLY A 138 -14.54 -8.73 8.26
N PHE A 139 -15.66 -9.06 7.60
CA PHE A 139 -15.72 -9.62 6.25
C PHE A 139 -16.13 -8.55 5.25
N VAL A 140 -15.35 -8.41 4.17
CA VAL A 140 -15.60 -7.47 3.09
C VAL A 140 -15.33 -8.12 1.74
N VAL A 141 -16.15 -7.80 0.76
CA VAL A 141 -15.99 -8.16 -0.64
C VAL A 141 -15.71 -6.89 -1.45
N GLU A 142 -14.68 -6.96 -2.28
CA GLU A 142 -14.43 -6.02 -3.36
C GLU A 142 -14.72 -6.74 -4.68
N ARG A 143 -15.73 -6.27 -5.41
CA ARG A 143 -16.05 -6.73 -6.75
C ARG A 143 -15.19 -5.95 -7.74
N LYS A 144 -14.65 -6.65 -8.73
CA LYS A 144 -13.80 -6.01 -9.72
C LYS A 144 -13.93 -6.69 -11.07
N ARG A 145 -14.38 -5.94 -12.08
CA ARG A 145 -14.37 -6.40 -13.45
C ARG A 145 -12.94 -6.42 -14.01
N MET A 146 -12.62 -7.35 -14.88
CA MET A 146 -11.27 -7.50 -15.42
C MET A 146 -10.80 -6.27 -16.23
N ASP A 147 -11.69 -5.63 -16.98
CA ASP A 147 -11.44 -4.37 -17.68
C ASP A 147 -11.13 -3.22 -16.70
N ASP A 148 -11.87 -3.14 -15.60
CA ASP A 148 -11.59 -2.18 -14.52
C ASP A 148 -10.24 -2.44 -13.86
N VAL A 149 -9.83 -3.70 -13.70
CA VAL A 149 -8.49 -4.04 -13.17
C VAL A 149 -7.39 -3.52 -14.10
N VAL A 150 -7.51 -3.72 -15.40
CA VAL A 150 -6.52 -3.25 -16.37
C VAL A 150 -6.39 -1.73 -16.29
N ASN A 151 -7.51 -1.02 -16.39
CA ASN A 151 -7.52 0.43 -16.37
C ASN A 151 -7.01 0.99 -15.03
N SER A 152 -7.48 0.43 -13.91
CA SER A 152 -7.07 0.87 -12.57
C SER A 152 -5.64 0.48 -12.18
N THR A 153 -5.05 -0.49 -12.86
CA THR A 153 -3.62 -0.83 -12.70
C THR A 153 -2.74 0.18 -13.41
N LEU A 154 -3.15 0.63 -14.60
CA LEU A 154 -2.40 1.62 -15.39
C LEU A 154 -2.38 3.00 -14.73
N ASP A 155 -3.52 3.44 -14.19
CA ASP A 155 -3.62 4.74 -13.51
C ASP A 155 -3.18 4.70 -12.03
N GLY A 156 -2.93 3.51 -11.49
CA GLY A 156 -2.48 3.29 -10.11
C GLY A 156 -3.59 3.25 -9.05
N ARG A 157 -4.87 3.48 -9.42
CA ARG A 157 -6.01 3.44 -8.48
C ARG A 157 -6.16 2.09 -7.81
N PHE A 158 -5.85 1.00 -8.50
CA PHE A 158 -5.95 -0.36 -7.95
C PHE A 158 -5.09 -0.52 -6.69
N ARG A 159 -3.86 0.01 -6.73
CA ARG A 159 -2.94 -0.04 -5.58
C ARG A 159 -3.47 0.78 -4.40
N ASP A 160 -4.00 1.96 -4.66
CA ASP A 160 -4.58 2.82 -3.63
C ASP A 160 -5.83 2.20 -2.98
N GLN A 161 -6.71 1.61 -3.79
CA GLN A 161 -7.90 0.89 -3.32
C GLN A 161 -7.52 -0.29 -2.43
N LYS A 162 -6.63 -1.17 -2.91
CA LYS A 162 -6.08 -2.30 -2.16
C LYS A 162 -5.39 -1.87 -0.86
N ALA A 163 -4.61 -0.79 -0.87
CA ALA A 163 -3.96 -0.27 0.33
C ALA A 163 -4.98 0.22 1.36
N ARG A 164 -6.04 0.91 0.93
CA ARG A 164 -7.12 1.34 1.83
C ARG A 164 -7.88 0.15 2.41
N LEU A 165 -8.20 -0.87 1.61
CA LEU A 165 -8.84 -2.10 2.09
C LEU A 165 -8.00 -2.81 3.15
N ARG A 166 -6.69 -2.94 2.94
CA ARG A 166 -5.78 -3.53 3.93
C ARG A 166 -5.72 -2.75 5.23
N GLN A 167 -5.78 -1.42 5.15
CA GLN A 167 -5.73 -0.55 6.32
C GLN A 167 -7.11 -0.29 6.93
N SER A 168 -8.15 -0.98 6.46
CA SER A 168 -9.54 -0.69 6.87
C SER A 168 -9.94 -1.27 8.21
N GLY A 169 -9.16 -2.22 8.72
CA GLY A 169 -9.54 -3.01 9.88
C GLY A 169 -10.31 -4.28 9.56
N MET A 170 -10.57 -4.58 8.29
CA MET A 170 -11.19 -5.84 7.88
C MET A 170 -10.19 -6.99 8.02
N GLU A 171 -10.66 -8.15 8.45
CA GLU A 171 -9.85 -9.35 8.61
C GLU A 171 -9.87 -10.22 7.36
N HIS A 172 -11.06 -10.34 6.76
CA HIS A 172 -11.33 -11.24 5.66
C HIS A 172 -11.75 -10.42 4.44
N VAL A 173 -10.77 -10.12 3.59
CA VAL A 173 -10.98 -9.41 2.32
C VAL A 173 -11.05 -10.42 1.20
N SER A 174 -12.18 -10.44 0.49
CA SER A 174 -12.43 -11.29 -0.67
C SER A 174 -12.57 -10.45 -1.93
N TYR A 175 -11.92 -10.87 -3.01
CA TYR A 175 -12.05 -10.26 -4.33
C TYR A 175 -12.92 -11.16 -5.23
N LEU A 176 -14.01 -10.60 -5.75
CA LEU A 176 -14.82 -11.23 -6.80
C LEU A 176 -14.42 -10.63 -8.15
N MET A 177 -13.69 -11.42 -8.94
CA MET A 177 -13.11 -11.01 -10.21
C MET A 177 -14.00 -11.46 -11.36
N GLU A 178 -14.73 -10.54 -11.97
CA GLU A 178 -15.64 -10.82 -13.08
C GLU A 178 -14.94 -10.78 -14.43
N GLU A 179 -15.29 -11.72 -15.30
CA GLU A 179 -14.67 -11.87 -16.61
C GLU A 179 -15.03 -10.76 -17.61
N PHE A 180 -14.25 -10.67 -18.68
CA PHE A 180 -14.57 -9.80 -19.80
C PHE A 180 -15.80 -10.32 -20.54
N GLU A 181 -16.59 -9.40 -21.07
CA GLU A 181 -17.58 -9.73 -22.10
C GLU A 181 -16.90 -10.14 -23.42
N SER A 182 -15.66 -9.69 -23.64
CA SER A 182 -14.87 -9.90 -24.85
C SER A 182 -13.69 -10.84 -24.61
N ALA A 183 -13.74 -12.04 -25.21
CA ALA A 183 -12.64 -13.01 -25.18
C ALA A 183 -11.32 -12.47 -25.80
N TYR A 184 -11.43 -11.52 -26.73
CA TYR A 184 -10.26 -10.87 -27.33
C TYR A 184 -9.51 -10.01 -26.31
N ASP A 185 -10.22 -9.23 -25.51
CA ASP A 185 -9.62 -8.38 -24.49
C ASP A 185 -9.04 -9.19 -23.35
N GLU A 186 -9.67 -10.33 -23.00
CA GLU A 186 -9.10 -11.28 -22.05
C GLU A 186 -7.73 -11.78 -22.52
N GLN A 187 -7.62 -12.21 -23.77
CA GLN A 187 -6.34 -12.66 -24.30
C GLN A 187 -5.29 -11.53 -24.31
N ARG A 188 -5.70 -10.33 -24.74
CA ARG A 188 -4.82 -9.16 -24.85
C ARG A 188 -4.22 -8.73 -23.50
N TRP A 189 -5.01 -8.79 -22.44
CA TRP A 189 -4.61 -8.32 -21.10
C TRP A 189 -4.35 -9.44 -20.09
N SER A 190 -4.37 -10.68 -20.55
CA SER A 190 -4.18 -11.91 -19.77
C SER A 190 -2.97 -11.85 -18.82
N THR A 191 -1.85 -11.30 -19.27
CA THR A 191 -0.62 -11.21 -18.47
C THR A 191 -0.77 -10.23 -17.31
N GLN A 192 -1.34 -9.05 -17.55
CA GLN A 192 -1.57 -8.02 -16.53
C GLN A 192 -2.57 -8.50 -15.48
N ILE A 193 -3.63 -9.16 -15.92
CA ILE A 193 -4.66 -9.71 -15.03
C ILE A 193 -4.11 -10.84 -14.20
N THR A 194 -3.44 -11.81 -14.82
CA THR A 194 -2.81 -12.93 -14.10
C THR A 194 -1.79 -12.43 -13.08
N SER A 195 -0.97 -11.44 -13.45
CA SER A 195 -0.03 -10.80 -12.54
C SER A 195 -0.73 -10.13 -11.35
N THR A 196 -1.84 -9.45 -11.60
CA THR A 196 -2.63 -8.78 -10.55
C THR A 196 -3.29 -9.79 -9.62
N MET A 197 -3.93 -10.82 -10.17
CA MET A 197 -4.52 -11.92 -9.38
C MET A 197 -3.47 -12.65 -8.54
N THR A 198 -2.30 -12.93 -9.13
CA THR A 198 -1.18 -13.56 -8.41
C THR A 198 -0.69 -12.66 -7.27
N SER A 199 -0.60 -11.34 -7.51
CA SER A 199 -0.24 -10.36 -6.49
C SER A 199 -1.25 -10.34 -5.33
N LEU A 200 -2.55 -10.38 -5.63
CA LEU A 200 -3.61 -10.47 -4.62
C LEU A 200 -3.45 -11.73 -3.74
N GLN A 201 -3.35 -12.91 -4.37
CA GLN A 201 -3.28 -14.18 -3.64
C GLN A 201 -1.95 -14.36 -2.88
N ALA A 202 -0.81 -14.12 -3.53
CA ALA A 202 0.50 -14.43 -2.97
C ALA A 202 1.01 -13.38 -1.98
N LEU A 203 0.77 -12.10 -2.24
CA LEU A 203 1.29 -11.01 -1.41
C LEU A 203 0.26 -10.54 -0.38
N ASP A 204 -1.02 -10.59 -0.70
CA ASP A 204 -2.05 -10.02 0.17
C ASP A 204 -2.83 -11.04 0.98
N LYS A 205 -2.68 -12.33 0.67
CA LYS A 205 -3.40 -13.42 1.33
C LYS A 205 -4.91 -13.22 1.30
N THR A 206 -5.41 -12.54 0.28
CA THR A 206 -6.84 -12.31 0.06
C THR A 206 -7.46 -13.51 -0.61
N ILE A 207 -8.72 -13.78 -0.30
CA ILE A 207 -9.49 -14.78 -1.03
C ILE A 207 -9.80 -14.16 -2.40
N LEU A 208 -9.54 -14.89 -3.48
CA LEU A 208 -9.84 -14.45 -4.83
C LEU A 208 -10.69 -15.52 -5.51
N LYS A 209 -11.86 -15.11 -5.99
CA LYS A 209 -12.80 -15.96 -6.72
C LYS A 209 -13.10 -15.30 -8.06
N ARG A 210 -12.87 -16.04 -9.15
CA ARG A 210 -13.33 -15.64 -10.49
C ARG A 210 -14.79 -15.99 -10.64
N THR A 211 -15.57 -15.10 -11.23
CA THR A 211 -16.98 -15.31 -11.55
C THR A 211 -17.25 -14.99 -13.01
N MET A 212 -17.98 -15.88 -13.68
CA MET A 212 -18.19 -15.83 -15.13
C MET A 212 -19.36 -14.93 -15.52
N ASN A 213 -20.37 -14.87 -14.66
CA ASN A 213 -21.63 -14.18 -14.89
C ASN A 213 -22.23 -13.73 -13.54
N PRO A 214 -23.25 -12.86 -13.56
CA PRO A 214 -23.88 -12.36 -12.34
C PRO A 214 -24.45 -13.47 -11.43
N ASP A 215 -24.94 -14.57 -12.01
CA ASP A 215 -25.47 -15.70 -11.23
C ASP A 215 -24.37 -16.42 -10.43
N ASP A 216 -23.19 -16.63 -11.01
CA ASP A 216 -22.01 -17.19 -10.32
C ASP A 216 -21.49 -16.23 -9.23
N THR A 217 -21.58 -14.91 -9.47
CA THR A 217 -21.34 -13.90 -8.43
C THR A 217 -22.34 -14.05 -7.28
N LEU A 218 -23.64 -14.20 -7.57
CA LEU A 218 -24.67 -14.39 -6.55
C LEU A 218 -24.50 -15.70 -5.76
N ASP A 219 -24.19 -16.81 -6.43
CA ASP A 219 -23.91 -18.09 -5.79
C ASP A 219 -22.67 -18.00 -4.89
N SER A 220 -21.62 -17.30 -5.35
CA SER A 220 -20.42 -17.04 -4.55
C SER A 220 -20.75 -16.22 -3.29
N LEU A 221 -21.62 -15.21 -3.39
CA LEU A 221 -22.08 -14.44 -2.23
C LEU A 221 -22.91 -15.29 -1.27
N ARG A 222 -23.76 -16.20 -1.77
CA ARG A 222 -24.52 -17.12 -0.91
C ARG A 222 -23.60 -18.01 -0.08
N VAL A 223 -22.55 -18.55 -0.69
CA VAL A 223 -21.54 -19.35 0.01
C VAL A 223 -20.79 -18.52 1.04
N LEU A 224 -20.42 -17.28 0.71
CA LEU A 224 -19.76 -16.37 1.65
C LEU A 224 -20.67 -16.02 2.82
N ASP A 225 -21.95 -15.71 2.58
CA ASP A 225 -22.92 -15.41 3.63
C ASP A 225 -23.10 -16.59 4.60
N GLN A 226 -23.28 -17.80 4.07
CA GLN A 226 -23.32 -19.02 4.88
C GLN A 226 -22.05 -19.20 5.71
N THR A 227 -20.88 -18.93 5.12
CA THR A 227 -19.59 -19.00 5.81
C THR A 227 -19.52 -18.00 6.96
N VAL A 228 -19.96 -16.75 6.75
CA VAL A 228 -19.98 -15.72 7.79
C VAL A 228 -20.96 -16.10 8.91
N ARG A 229 -22.16 -16.58 8.56
CA ARG A 229 -23.14 -17.04 9.55
C ARG A 229 -22.60 -18.18 10.41
N SER A 230 -22.06 -19.23 9.78
CA SER A 230 -21.45 -20.35 10.51
C SER A 230 -20.23 -19.92 11.32
N PHE A 231 -19.47 -18.91 10.87
CA PHE A 231 -18.33 -18.40 11.62
C PHE A 231 -18.73 -17.75 12.95
N PHE A 232 -19.86 -17.03 12.98
CA PHE A 232 -20.40 -16.36 14.16
C PHE A 232 -21.53 -17.14 14.86
N GLU A 233 -21.82 -18.36 14.41
CA GLU A 233 -22.84 -19.19 15.01
C GLU A 233 -22.44 -19.55 16.45
N ASN A 234 -23.34 -19.33 17.40
CA ASN A 234 -23.13 -19.60 18.83
C ASN A 234 -21.93 -18.88 19.48
N LYS A 235 -21.43 -17.80 18.87
CA LYS A 235 -20.32 -17.00 19.43
C LYS A 235 -20.82 -15.66 19.97
N PRO A 236 -20.27 -15.18 21.10
CA PRO A 236 -20.46 -13.78 21.48
C PRO A 236 -19.63 -12.86 20.58
N LEU A 237 -20.08 -11.63 20.39
CA LEU A 237 -19.32 -10.60 19.67
C LEU A 237 -18.58 -9.72 20.68
N ASN A 238 -17.26 -9.59 20.54
CA ASN A 238 -16.43 -8.70 21.35
C ASN A 238 -16.19 -7.38 20.60
N ILE A 239 -16.81 -6.32 21.08
CA ILE A 239 -16.84 -5.01 20.42
C ILE A 239 -15.94 -4.05 21.18
N ILE A 240 -15.06 -3.38 20.44
CA ILE A 240 -14.21 -2.33 20.99
C ILE A 240 -15.05 -1.05 21.16
N PRO A 241 -15.09 -0.43 22.35
CA PRO A 241 -15.84 0.81 22.55
C PRO A 241 -15.36 1.94 21.65
N ASP A 242 -16.30 2.69 21.09
CA ASP A 242 -16.05 3.85 20.23
C ASP A 242 -15.03 4.85 20.83
N SER A 243 -15.10 5.09 22.15
CA SER A 243 -14.20 6.03 22.84
C SER A 243 -12.74 5.59 22.88
N ALA A 244 -12.46 4.30 22.67
CA ALA A 244 -11.11 3.73 22.67
C ALA A 244 -10.47 3.72 21.27
N VAL A 245 -11.24 4.00 20.22
CA VAL A 245 -10.82 3.83 18.83
C VAL A 245 -10.48 5.18 18.20
N THR A 246 -9.25 5.30 17.73
CA THR A 246 -8.82 6.41 16.87
C THR A 246 -8.07 5.86 15.67
N ARG A 247 -7.99 6.62 14.57
CA ARG A 247 -7.32 6.15 13.35
C ARG A 247 -5.84 5.81 13.59
N GLN A 248 -5.18 6.56 14.47
CA GLN A 248 -3.76 6.38 14.76
C GLN A 248 -3.50 5.20 15.70
N THR A 249 -4.42 4.91 16.63
CA THR A 249 -4.21 3.88 17.66
C THR A 249 -4.86 2.53 17.34
N TYR A 250 -5.84 2.50 16.44
CA TYR A 250 -6.66 1.32 16.17
C TYR A 250 -5.85 0.08 15.78
N GLU A 251 -4.90 0.22 14.86
CA GLU A 251 -4.09 -0.91 14.39
C GLU A 251 -3.23 -1.50 15.53
N SER A 252 -2.60 -0.65 16.33
CA SER A 252 -1.82 -1.10 17.49
C SER A 252 -2.69 -1.74 18.56
N LEU A 253 -3.88 -1.17 18.83
CA LEU A 253 -4.84 -1.73 19.77
C LEU A 253 -5.30 -3.12 19.32
N ARG A 254 -5.72 -3.26 18.06
CA ARG A 254 -6.15 -4.53 17.47
C ARG A 254 -5.02 -5.56 17.54
N SER A 255 -3.80 -5.20 17.14
CA SER A 255 -2.64 -6.09 17.21
C SER A 255 -2.35 -6.59 18.62
N ASN A 256 -2.43 -5.71 19.63
CA ASN A 256 -2.25 -6.08 21.03
C ASN A 256 -3.35 -7.03 21.53
N LEU A 257 -4.61 -6.75 21.17
CA LEU A 257 -5.76 -7.59 21.53
C LEU A 257 -5.66 -8.99 20.91
N THR A 258 -5.36 -9.08 19.61
CA THR A 258 -5.18 -10.36 18.91
C THR A 258 -3.96 -11.13 19.42
N THR A 259 -2.87 -10.43 19.81
CA THR A 259 -1.70 -11.09 20.41
C THR A 259 -2.02 -11.66 21.79
N SER A 260 -2.87 -10.96 22.55
CA SER A 260 -3.27 -11.38 23.90
C SER A 260 -4.22 -12.57 23.85
N ASN A 261 -5.24 -12.53 22.99
CA ASN A 261 -6.17 -13.65 22.76
C ASN A 261 -6.33 -13.91 21.25
N PRO A 262 -5.55 -14.85 20.68
CA PRO A 262 -5.59 -15.15 19.24
C PRO A 262 -6.88 -15.84 18.77
N HIS A 263 -7.68 -16.40 19.68
CA HIS A 263 -8.91 -17.13 19.36
C HIS A 263 -10.16 -16.24 19.39
N GLU A 264 -10.03 -14.98 19.83
CA GLU A 264 -11.14 -14.04 19.88
C GLU A 264 -11.11 -13.09 18.69
N THR A 265 -12.31 -12.71 18.22
CA THR A 265 -12.48 -11.71 17.17
C THR A 265 -12.91 -10.39 17.80
N TYR A 266 -12.18 -9.32 17.50
CA TYR A 266 -12.47 -7.98 18.00
C TYR A 266 -13.05 -7.12 16.88
N LEU A 267 -14.24 -6.59 17.13
CA LEU A 267 -15.05 -5.89 16.14
C LEU A 267 -15.25 -4.42 16.53
N THR A 268 -15.73 -3.63 15.57
CA THR A 268 -16.08 -2.22 15.78
C THR A 268 -17.53 -1.98 15.37
N THR A 269 -18.16 -0.99 15.98
CA THR A 269 -19.47 -0.49 15.53
C THR A 269 -19.39 0.02 14.08
N TYR A 270 -20.53 0.02 13.39
CA TYR A 270 -20.63 0.56 12.03
C TYR A 270 -20.26 2.05 11.98
N SER A 271 -20.69 2.82 12.99
CA SER A 271 -20.30 4.23 13.14
C SER A 271 -18.79 4.42 13.21
N THR A 272 -18.10 3.63 14.06
CA THR A 272 -16.64 3.69 14.20
C THR A 272 -15.92 3.24 12.94
N TYR A 273 -16.38 2.16 12.30
CA TYR A 273 -15.84 1.73 11.00
C TYR A 273 -15.91 2.85 9.96
N ASN A 274 -17.05 3.54 9.87
CA ASN A 274 -17.23 4.66 8.96
C ASN A 274 -16.29 5.81 9.30
N LYS A 275 -16.17 6.20 10.57
CA LYS A 275 -15.24 7.27 11.01
C LYS A 275 -13.79 6.95 10.65
N LEU A 276 -13.36 5.70 10.84
CA LEU A 276 -12.00 5.25 10.54
C LEU A 276 -11.67 5.24 9.04
N ASN A 277 -12.66 4.95 8.19
CA ASN A 277 -12.44 4.69 6.77
C ASN A 277 -12.94 5.80 5.83
N LYS A 278 -13.67 6.78 6.38
CA LYS A 278 -14.10 7.97 5.64
C LYS A 278 -12.88 8.74 5.17
N ARG A 279 -12.89 9.09 3.90
CA ARG A 279 -11.81 9.85 3.28
C ARG A 279 -11.92 11.31 3.71
N SER A 280 -11.31 11.69 4.82
CA SER A 280 -11.23 13.11 5.17
C SER A 280 -10.03 13.79 4.51
N ARG A 281 -10.23 15.01 4.01
CA ARG A 281 -9.11 15.89 3.61
C ARG A 281 -8.34 16.40 4.83
N SER A 282 -8.94 16.39 6.02
CA SER A 282 -8.33 16.84 7.28
C SER A 282 -7.31 15.86 7.85
N ASP A 283 -7.32 14.60 7.42
CA ASP A 283 -6.49 13.54 8.02
C ASP A 283 -5.15 13.36 7.29
N LEU A 284 -4.85 14.23 6.32
CA LEU A 284 -3.57 14.24 5.63
C LEU A 284 -2.47 14.63 6.60
N THR A 285 -1.54 13.72 6.82
CA THR A 285 -0.32 14.03 7.55
C THR A 285 0.53 15.03 6.75
N PRO A 286 1.35 15.87 7.40
CA PRO A 286 2.24 16.79 6.69
C PRO A 286 3.12 16.13 5.59
N PRO A 287 3.64 14.90 5.78
CA PRO A 287 4.33 14.15 4.72
C PRO A 287 3.45 13.83 3.51
N GLU A 288 2.20 13.41 3.72
CA GLU A 288 1.26 13.07 2.64
C GLU A 288 0.83 14.32 1.87
N LEU A 289 0.61 15.42 2.59
CA LEU A 289 0.31 16.72 1.98
C LEU A 289 1.49 17.18 1.11
N LEU A 290 2.72 17.12 1.63
CA LEU A 290 3.92 17.44 0.87
C LEU A 290 4.09 16.54 -0.36
N SER A 291 3.90 15.22 -0.22
CA SER A 291 3.95 14.28 -1.35
C SER A 291 2.94 14.65 -2.44
N ARG A 292 1.72 15.06 -2.07
CA ARG A 292 0.71 15.55 -3.02
C ARG A 292 1.12 16.85 -3.71
N MET A 293 1.65 17.81 -2.96
CA MET A 293 2.14 19.08 -3.52
C MET A 293 3.34 18.89 -4.44
N LEU A 294 4.25 17.97 -4.12
CA LEU A 294 5.38 17.64 -4.99
C LEU A 294 4.92 16.98 -6.29
N ARG A 295 3.90 16.11 -6.23
CA ARG A 295 3.35 15.44 -7.42
C ARG A 295 2.61 16.37 -8.38
N SER A 296 2.24 17.59 -7.97
CA SER A 296 1.70 18.58 -8.91
C SER A 296 2.79 19.25 -9.75
N ILE A 297 4.07 18.96 -9.50
CA ILE A 297 5.19 19.45 -10.30
C ILE A 297 5.47 18.46 -11.44
N ASP A 298 5.46 18.95 -12.67
CA ASP A 298 5.69 18.14 -13.86
C ASP A 298 7.01 17.34 -13.79
N GLY A 299 6.88 16.02 -13.90
CA GLY A 299 7.99 15.07 -13.88
C GLY A 299 8.31 14.46 -12.50
N ILE A 300 7.64 14.92 -11.43
CA ILE A 300 7.71 14.28 -10.11
C ILE A 300 6.63 13.20 -10.00
N SER A 301 7.04 11.95 -10.20
CA SER A 301 6.18 10.79 -9.97
C SER A 301 6.07 10.48 -8.46
N ALA A 302 5.08 9.67 -8.06
CA ALA A 302 4.91 9.27 -6.66
C ALA A 302 6.19 8.70 -6.02
N PRO A 303 6.95 7.78 -6.66
CA PRO A 303 8.19 7.28 -6.07
C PRO A 303 9.27 8.36 -5.85
N LYS A 304 9.30 9.42 -6.68
CA LYS A 304 10.23 10.54 -6.48
C LYS A 304 9.75 11.45 -5.35
N ALA A 305 8.46 11.75 -5.29
CA ALA A 305 7.88 12.52 -4.19
C ALA A 305 8.13 11.85 -2.84
N ASP A 306 7.89 10.54 -2.75
CA ASP A 306 8.15 9.76 -1.53
C ASP A 306 9.63 9.80 -1.14
N ALA A 307 10.55 9.74 -2.11
CA ALA A 307 11.98 9.83 -1.84
C ALA A 307 12.40 11.20 -1.30
N ILE A 308 11.75 12.30 -1.73
CA ILE A 308 11.97 13.63 -1.16
C ILE A 308 11.41 13.68 0.27
N VAL A 309 10.19 13.18 0.47
CA VAL A 309 9.47 13.23 1.75
C VAL A 309 10.17 12.40 2.83
N GLU A 310 10.78 11.27 2.47
CA GLU A 310 11.59 10.46 3.41
C GLU A 310 12.77 11.24 4.01
N VAL A 311 13.38 12.14 3.24
CA VAL A 311 14.49 12.98 3.71
C VAL A 311 13.99 14.28 4.33
N HIS A 312 12.91 14.85 3.78
CA HIS A 312 12.31 16.11 4.21
C HIS A 312 10.80 15.94 4.41
N PRO A 313 10.35 15.48 5.61
CA PRO A 313 8.96 15.08 5.83
C PRO A 313 7.93 16.21 5.79
N THR A 314 8.37 17.47 5.88
CA THR A 314 7.48 18.63 5.91
C THR A 314 8.00 19.76 5.03
N LEU A 315 7.09 20.62 4.57
CA LEU A 315 7.45 21.82 3.78
C LEU A 315 8.46 22.70 4.51
N GLN A 316 8.30 22.88 5.81
CA GLN A 316 9.20 23.68 6.63
C GLN A 316 10.61 23.09 6.70
N LEU A 317 10.74 21.77 6.82
CA LEU A 317 12.04 21.11 6.84
C LEU A 317 12.72 21.17 5.47
N LEU A 318 11.94 21.00 4.39
CA LEU A 318 12.45 21.16 3.03
C LEU A 318 12.93 22.59 2.76
N TRP A 319 12.18 23.60 3.21
CA TRP A 319 12.56 25.01 3.13
C TRP A 319 13.88 25.30 3.85
N LYS A 320 13.99 24.89 5.12
CA LYS A 320 15.20 25.08 5.92
C LYS A 320 16.43 24.39 5.31
N ALA A 321 16.23 23.22 4.69
CA ALA A 321 17.31 22.53 3.98
C ALA A 321 17.80 23.34 2.77
N PHE A 322 16.90 23.99 2.03
CA PHE A 322 17.30 24.91 0.95
C PHE A 322 18.06 26.13 1.48
N GLU A 323 17.62 26.76 2.57
CA GLU A 323 18.35 27.89 3.19
C GLU A 323 19.76 27.50 3.64
N GLN A 324 19.90 26.33 4.25
CA GLN A 324 21.22 25.81 4.63
C GLN A 324 22.10 25.57 3.40
N ALA A 325 21.52 25.03 2.31
CA ALA A 325 22.26 24.81 1.08
C ALA A 325 22.71 26.13 0.42
N GLU A 326 21.89 27.18 0.45
CA GLU A 326 22.27 28.53 -0.01
C GLU A 326 23.45 29.10 0.79
N GLN A 327 23.49 28.86 2.10
CA GLN A 327 24.59 29.30 2.94
C GLN A 327 25.89 28.54 2.64
N VAL A 328 25.80 27.23 2.41
CA VAL A 328 26.94 26.40 1.98
C VAL A 328 27.47 26.84 0.61
N GLU A 329 26.57 27.15 -0.33
CA GLU A 329 26.94 27.66 -1.65
C GLU A 329 27.74 28.98 -1.54
N LYS A 330 27.28 29.93 -0.71
CA LYS A 330 27.99 31.20 -0.47
C LYS A 330 29.40 30.96 0.12
N GLN A 331 29.53 30.02 1.06
CA GLN A 331 30.82 29.66 1.64
C GLN A 331 31.76 29.04 0.61
N ASP A 332 31.26 28.11 -0.22
CA ASP A 332 32.04 27.47 -1.28
C ASP A 332 32.50 28.50 -2.34
N ILE A 333 31.64 29.47 -2.69
CA ILE A 333 31.98 30.58 -3.59
C ILE A 333 33.07 31.47 -2.98
N ALA A 334 32.92 31.86 -1.71
CA ALA A 334 33.92 32.67 -1.01
C ALA A 334 35.28 31.96 -0.91
N ALA A 335 35.28 30.67 -0.56
CA ALA A 335 36.50 29.86 -0.51
C ALA A 335 37.17 29.71 -1.89
N SER A 336 36.37 29.54 -2.95
CA SER A 336 36.86 29.49 -4.34
C SER A 336 37.46 30.83 -4.80
N ALA A 337 36.87 31.95 -4.40
CA ALA A 337 37.41 33.28 -4.68
C ALA A 337 38.76 33.52 -3.97
N ILE A 338 38.87 33.13 -2.70
CA ILE A 338 40.13 33.21 -1.93
C ILE A 338 41.21 32.35 -2.60
N ALA A 339 40.88 31.11 -2.99
CA ALA A 339 41.83 30.20 -3.65
C ALA A 339 42.34 30.72 -5.01
N LYS A 340 41.55 31.49 -5.74
CA LYS A 340 41.97 32.13 -7.01
C LYS A 340 42.86 33.35 -6.82
N SER A 341 42.83 33.98 -5.63
CA SER A 341 43.61 35.18 -5.32
C SER A 341 45.04 34.90 -4.79
N GLN A 342 45.38 33.64 -4.53
CA GLN A 342 46.72 33.22 -4.12
C GLN A 342 47.62 33.05 -5.36
N PRO A 343 48.77 33.75 -5.49
CA PRO A 343 49.64 33.64 -6.66
C PRO A 343 50.31 32.25 -6.71
N ASN A 344 50.31 31.63 -7.89
CA ASN A 344 51.06 30.39 -8.15
C ASN A 344 52.56 30.62 -7.88
N PRO A 345 53.26 29.71 -7.17
CA PRO A 345 54.70 29.78 -7.08
C PRO A 345 55.32 29.55 -8.47
N THR A 346 56.24 30.44 -8.84
CA THR A 346 56.99 30.47 -10.10
C THR A 346 57.72 29.15 -10.36
N PRO A 347 57.73 28.61 -11.60
CA PRO A 347 58.49 27.41 -11.90
C PRO A 347 59.99 27.74 -12.01
N SER A 348 60.81 27.14 -11.14
CA SER A 348 62.28 27.19 -11.21
C SER A 348 62.83 26.48 -12.47
N PRO A 349 63.98 26.92 -13.01
CA PRO A 349 64.43 26.51 -14.34
C PRO A 349 65.04 25.10 -14.34
N LYS A 350 64.73 24.32 -15.38
CA LYS A 350 65.26 22.96 -15.60
C LYS A 350 66.72 23.02 -16.03
N SER A 351 67.65 22.52 -15.21
CA SER A 351 69.01 22.18 -15.63
C SER A 351 69.01 20.88 -16.43
N LYS A 352 69.47 20.94 -17.68
CA LYS A 352 69.81 19.77 -18.51
C LYS A 352 71.19 19.27 -18.09
N SER A 353 71.30 18.02 -17.64
CA SER A 353 72.56 17.27 -17.65
C SER A 353 72.32 15.88 -18.25
N LYS A 354 73.17 15.54 -19.20
CA LYS A 354 73.12 14.38 -20.08
C LYS A 354 74.32 13.50 -19.71
N SER A 355 74.10 12.25 -19.27
CA SER A 355 75.14 11.22 -19.26
C SER A 355 74.55 9.81 -19.39
N LYS A 356 75.11 9.06 -20.35
CA LYS A 356 75.09 7.60 -20.57
C LYS A 356 75.79 6.91 -19.37
N SER A 357 75.65 5.63 -18.99
CA SER A 357 75.15 4.37 -19.58
C SER A 357 75.24 3.25 -18.52
N ILE A 358 74.40 2.20 -18.67
CA ILE A 358 74.59 0.76 -18.33
C ILE A 358 74.78 0.35 -16.85
N GLY A 359 73.92 -0.57 -16.39
CA GLY A 359 74.15 -1.39 -15.19
C GLY A 359 72.87 -1.75 -14.45
N SER A 360 72.54 -3.04 -14.46
CA SER A 360 71.45 -3.71 -13.75
C SER A 360 71.42 -3.45 -12.24
N GLU A 361 70.24 -3.15 -11.66
CA GLU A 361 69.70 -3.82 -10.47
C GLU A 361 68.33 -3.26 -10.05
N LYS A 362 67.51 -4.15 -9.49
CA LYS A 362 66.17 -3.88 -8.96
C LYS A 362 66.24 -2.91 -7.79
N LYS A 363 65.46 -1.82 -7.83
CA LYS A 363 65.02 -1.13 -6.61
C LYS A 363 63.66 -0.47 -6.83
N ALA A 364 62.73 -0.81 -5.93
CA ALA A 364 61.40 -0.23 -5.85
C ALA A 364 61.50 1.26 -5.55
N GLU A 365 60.89 2.10 -6.40
CA GLU A 365 60.79 3.53 -6.18
C GLU A 365 59.32 3.95 -6.23
N SER A 366 58.85 4.40 -5.07
CA SER A 366 57.52 4.92 -4.80
C SER A 366 57.26 6.16 -5.65
N VAL A 367 56.40 6.01 -6.66
CA VAL A 367 55.82 7.13 -7.39
C VAL A 367 54.87 7.89 -6.47
N THR A 368 55.39 8.84 -5.69
CA THR A 368 54.57 9.87 -5.05
C THR A 368 54.09 10.84 -6.12
N LYS A 369 53.00 10.48 -6.81
CA LYS A 369 52.16 11.43 -7.54
C LYS A 369 51.62 12.43 -6.52
N THR A 370 52.21 13.63 -6.46
CA THR A 370 51.57 14.78 -5.82
C THR A 370 50.17 14.94 -6.40
N PRO A 371 49.09 14.86 -5.59
CA PRO A 371 47.75 15.02 -6.11
C PRO A 371 47.60 16.48 -6.54
N LYS A 372 47.39 16.72 -7.84
CA LYS A 372 46.86 18.00 -8.32
C LYS A 372 45.55 18.24 -7.55
N LYS A 373 45.56 19.15 -6.56
CA LYS A 373 44.35 19.57 -5.85
C LYS A 373 43.39 20.11 -6.90
N ARG A 374 42.38 19.30 -7.26
CA ARG A 374 41.25 19.77 -8.05
C ARG A 374 40.58 20.90 -7.28
N PRO A 375 40.18 22.00 -7.92
CA PRO A 375 39.45 23.07 -7.24
C PRO A 375 38.20 22.47 -6.58
N ALA A 376 37.89 22.94 -5.37
CA ALA A 376 36.71 22.51 -4.64
C ALA A 376 35.46 22.74 -5.51
N LYS A 377 34.71 21.68 -5.78
CA LYS A 377 33.49 21.74 -6.60
C LYS A 377 32.43 22.51 -5.80
N ILE A 378 31.98 23.66 -6.31
CA ILE A 378 30.92 24.46 -5.70
C ILE A 378 29.65 23.60 -5.62
N ARG A 379 29.07 23.51 -4.42
CA ARG A 379 27.78 22.85 -4.21
C ARG A 379 26.67 23.87 -4.39
N TYR A 380 25.97 23.77 -5.52
CA TYR A 380 24.83 24.63 -5.81
C TYR A 380 23.60 24.21 -5.01
N ALA A 381 22.94 25.16 -4.36
CA ALA A 381 21.74 24.94 -3.56
C ALA A 381 20.59 24.36 -4.40
N LYS A 382 20.46 24.79 -5.65
CA LYS A 382 19.48 24.25 -6.61
C LYS A 382 19.62 22.76 -6.90
N HIS A 383 20.79 22.16 -6.66
CA HIS A 383 21.03 20.72 -6.82
C HIS A 383 21.01 19.95 -5.49
N MET A 384 20.54 20.57 -4.39
CA MET A 384 20.51 19.97 -3.06
C MET A 384 19.80 18.61 -3.04
N LEU A 385 18.65 18.48 -3.72
CA LEU A 385 17.89 17.22 -3.73
C LEU A 385 18.65 16.08 -4.42
N VAL A 386 19.53 16.37 -5.38
CA VAL A 386 20.35 15.33 -6.03
C VAL A 386 21.40 14.77 -5.07
N ALA A 387 21.90 15.61 -4.16
CA ALA A 387 22.88 15.21 -3.17
C ALA A 387 22.25 14.52 -1.96
N THR A 388 21.07 14.96 -1.52
CA THR A 388 20.41 14.46 -0.30
C THR A 388 19.53 13.24 -0.56
N VAL A 389 18.82 13.19 -1.70
CA VAL A 389 17.91 12.09 -2.03
C VAL A 389 18.64 10.98 -2.78
N LYS A 390 19.03 9.93 -2.05
CA LYS A 390 19.74 8.75 -2.57
C LYS A 390 18.79 7.72 -3.23
N GLY A 391 17.92 8.17 -4.13
CA GLY A 391 16.98 7.30 -4.83
C GLY A 391 17.62 6.52 -5.98
N VAL A 392 17.18 5.27 -6.20
CA VAL A 392 17.58 4.42 -7.33
C VAL A 392 16.41 4.27 -8.33
N GLY A 393 16.72 4.19 -9.62
CA GLY A 393 15.73 3.97 -10.68
C GLY A 393 14.64 5.06 -10.69
N ARG A 394 13.38 4.66 -10.53
CA ARG A 394 12.22 5.59 -10.53
C ARG A 394 12.21 6.58 -9.37
N ARG A 395 13.00 6.34 -8.32
CA ARG A 395 13.15 7.23 -7.15
C ARG A 395 14.27 8.27 -7.33
N LYS A 396 15.10 8.13 -8.37
CA LYS A 396 16.24 9.03 -8.61
C LYS A 396 15.76 10.42 -9.04
N ILE A 397 16.35 11.45 -8.44
CA ILE A 397 16.16 12.85 -8.81
C ILE A 397 17.35 13.30 -9.65
N GLY A 398 17.07 13.97 -10.77
CA GLY A 398 18.09 14.59 -11.61
C GLY A 398 18.19 16.09 -11.38
N ASP A 399 19.29 16.69 -11.84
CA ASP A 399 19.60 18.12 -11.67
C ASP A 399 18.44 19.04 -12.07
N ILE A 400 17.83 18.79 -13.24
CA ILE A 400 16.71 19.59 -13.77
C ILE A 400 15.50 19.58 -12.83
N LEU A 401 15.16 18.42 -12.25
CA LEU A 401 14.02 18.32 -11.34
C LEU A 401 14.33 18.98 -9.99
N SER A 402 15.57 18.84 -9.51
CA SER A 402 16.01 19.52 -8.29
C SER A 402 15.94 21.04 -8.45
N GLU A 403 16.40 21.56 -9.58
CA GLU A 403 16.35 22.98 -9.90
C GLU A 403 14.90 23.49 -10.00
N LYS A 404 14.01 22.77 -10.69
CA LYS A 404 12.58 23.12 -10.74
C LYS A 404 11.93 23.21 -9.36
N VAL A 405 12.19 22.25 -8.48
CA VAL A 405 11.64 22.27 -7.10
C VAL A 405 12.22 23.45 -6.32
N TYR A 406 13.53 23.67 -6.40
CA TYR A 406 14.19 24.79 -5.75
C TYR A 406 13.62 26.13 -6.20
N ASP A 407 13.50 26.34 -7.51
CA ASP A 407 12.96 27.58 -8.08
C ASP A 407 11.52 27.81 -7.65
N LEU A 408 10.69 26.76 -7.63
CA LEU A 408 9.29 26.89 -7.20
C LEU A 408 9.18 27.32 -5.73
N PHE A 409 10.04 26.78 -4.87
CA PHE A 409 10.08 27.17 -3.46
C PHE A 409 10.66 28.58 -3.30
N LYS A 410 11.79 28.91 -3.95
CA LYS A 410 12.53 30.17 -3.73
C LYS A 410 12.13 31.32 -4.66
N SER A 411 11.23 31.12 -5.62
CA SER A 411 10.86 32.19 -6.56
C SER A 411 10.26 33.39 -5.82
N MET A 412 10.81 34.57 -6.08
CA MET A 412 10.33 35.83 -5.50
C MET A 412 9.00 36.32 -6.10
N ARG A 413 8.40 35.57 -7.04
CA ARG A 413 7.19 36.00 -7.77
C ARG A 413 5.91 36.02 -6.94
N TYR A 414 5.94 35.51 -5.71
CA TYR A 414 4.78 35.53 -4.79
C TYR A 414 4.87 36.61 -3.69
N ASN A 415 5.91 37.46 -3.70
CA ASN A 415 6.04 38.61 -2.79
C ASN A 415 5.42 39.91 -3.38
N ALA A 416 4.45 39.80 -4.28
CA ALA A 416 3.75 40.94 -4.89
C ALA A 416 2.34 41.10 -4.33
#